data_AF-A0A9J6AH69-F1
#
_entry.id   AF-A0A9J6AH69-F1
#
_cell.length_a   1.000
_cell.length_b   1.000
_cell.length_c   1.000
_cell.angle_alpha   90.00
_cell.angle_beta   90.00
_cell.angle_gamma   90.00
#
_symmetry.space_group_name_H-M   'P 1'
#
loop_
_entity.id
_entity.type
_entity.pdbx_description
1 polymer ?
#
loop_
_entity_poly.entity_id
_entity_poly.type
_entity_poly.pdbx_seq_one_letter_code
_entity_poly.pdbx_strand_id
1 'polypeptide(L)'
;MKKDVVVLAAVTTVSTVIAAVLLVRQWKRRSEQRWRHAQRILRKFARECATPVPKLWQIADDLVAQMHADLTSTQSTLQMFPSCLPSLPNGDEKGLFYGINLRGTNFIIVQARLGGRDAPMSRIGGRSEPISDLYRQEIPIPPNIIEASSQDMSSITNSVS
;
A
#
# COMPACT_ATOMS: atom_id res chain seq x y z
N MET A 1 71.42 2.48 24.52
CA MET A 1 70.63 1.43 23.82
C MET A 1 69.37 1.02 24.57
N LYS A 2 69.41 0.40 25.77
CA LYS A 2 68.17 -0.04 26.46
C LYS A 2 67.23 1.10 26.90
N LYS A 3 67.79 2.25 27.30
CA LYS A 3 67.02 3.43 27.74
C LYS A 3 66.31 4.11 26.57
N ASP A 4 66.98 4.18 25.41
CA ASP A 4 66.46 4.83 24.20
C ASP A 4 65.30 4.05 23.58
N VAL A 5 65.36 2.71 23.63
CA VAL A 5 64.30 1.81 23.12
C VAL A 5 63.04 1.87 24.01
N VAL A 6 63.21 1.98 25.32
CA VAL A 6 62.08 2.09 26.27
C VAL A 6 61.38 3.45 26.13
N VAL A 7 62.14 4.53 25.96
CA VAL A 7 61.59 5.87 25.72
C VAL A 7 60.85 5.92 24.37
N LEU A 8 61.40 5.32 23.32
CA LEU A 8 60.76 5.29 22.00
C LEU A 8 59.46 4.44 22.01
N ALA A 9 59.44 3.29 22.69
CA ALA A 9 58.25 2.44 22.82
C ALA A 9 57.15 3.06 23.71
N ALA A 10 57.53 3.82 24.75
CA ALA A 10 56.57 4.56 25.57
C ALA A 10 55.93 5.73 24.81
N VAL A 11 56.68 6.41 23.95
CA VAL A 11 56.15 7.55 23.16
C VAL A 11 55.18 7.08 22.06
N THR A 12 55.43 5.95 21.41
CA THR A 12 54.54 5.42 20.37
C THR A 12 53.21 4.92 20.92
N THR A 13 53.21 4.26 22.08
CA THR A 13 51.99 3.76 22.74
C THR A 13 51.11 4.90 23.27
N VAL A 14 51.69 5.96 23.83
CA VAL A 14 50.93 7.13 24.28
C VAL A 14 50.31 7.87 23.09
N SER A 15 51.05 8.02 21.99
CA SER A 15 50.55 8.71 20.78
C SER A 15 49.36 8.00 20.12
N THR A 16 49.39 6.67 20.02
CA THR A 16 48.30 5.89 19.42
C THR A 16 47.03 5.92 20.27
N VAL A 17 47.15 5.86 21.60
CA VAL A 17 46.01 5.98 22.52
C VAL A 17 45.36 7.36 22.40
N ILE A 18 46.15 8.43 22.33
CA ILE A 18 45.63 9.80 22.13
C ILE A 18 44.90 9.90 20.78
N ALA A 19 45.48 9.39 19.71
CA ALA A 19 44.86 9.40 18.38
C ALA A 19 43.53 8.62 18.35
N ALA A 20 43.47 7.42 18.94
CA ALA A 20 42.25 6.63 19.04
C ALA A 20 41.17 7.35 19.86
N VAL A 21 41.53 7.96 20.99
CA VAL A 21 40.60 8.74 21.82
C VAL A 21 40.05 9.95 21.06
N LEU A 22 40.89 10.65 20.28
CA LEU A 22 40.44 11.78 19.45
C LEU A 22 39.51 11.32 18.32
N LEU A 23 39.80 10.20 17.66
CA LEU A 23 38.95 9.61 16.62
C LEU A 23 37.59 9.18 17.18
N VAL A 24 37.55 8.49 18.32
CA VAL A 24 36.31 8.09 19.00
C VAL A 24 35.52 9.34 19.42
N ARG A 25 36.19 10.36 19.98
CA ARG A 25 35.55 11.63 20.34
C ARG A 25 34.99 12.36 19.12
N GLN A 26 35.71 12.38 18.01
CA GLN A 26 35.28 13.03 16.77
C GLN A 26 34.14 12.26 16.10
N TRP A 27 34.21 10.93 16.08
CA TRP A 27 33.14 10.06 15.58
C TRP A 27 31.88 10.21 16.42
N LYS A 28 32.01 10.21 17.75
CA LYS A 28 30.89 10.47 18.67
C LYS A 28 30.28 11.85 18.42
N ARG A 29 31.09 12.91 18.30
CA ARG A 29 30.61 14.27 17.97
C ARG A 29 29.89 14.33 16.61
N ARG A 30 30.43 13.69 15.57
CA ARG A 30 29.81 13.62 14.23
C ARG A 30 28.50 12.82 14.26
N SER A 31 28.47 11.71 14.98
CA SER A 31 27.27 10.88 15.18
C SER A 31 26.16 11.66 15.89
N GLU A 32 26.49 12.37 16.98
CA GLU A 32 25.57 13.25 17.70
C GLU A 32 25.04 14.40 16.84
N GLN A 33 25.87 14.97 15.95
CA GLN A 33 25.43 15.99 14.99
C GLN A 33 24.44 15.43 13.97
N ARG A 34 24.73 14.24 13.40
CA ARG A 34 23.83 13.54 12.48
C ARG A 34 22.52 13.17 13.18
N TRP A 35 22.59 12.68 14.41
CA TRP A 35 21.42 12.35 15.22
C TRP A 35 20.56 13.57 15.50
N ARG A 36 21.17 14.70 15.89
CA ARG A 36 20.45 15.97 16.07
C ARG A 36 19.84 16.49 14.78
N HIS A 37 20.45 16.22 13.62
CA HIS A 37 19.87 16.58 12.33
C HIS A 37 18.67 15.69 11.98
N ALA A 38 18.81 14.37 12.10
CA ALA A 38 17.73 13.41 11.89
C ALA A 38 16.53 13.68 12.82
N GLN A 39 16.79 13.95 14.10
CA GLN A 39 15.76 14.33 15.08
C GLN A 39 15.02 15.62 14.68
N ARG A 40 15.71 16.59 14.09
CA ARG A 40 15.07 17.82 13.59
C ARG A 40 14.15 17.54 12.41
N ILE A 41 14.62 16.72 11.45
CA ILE A 41 13.80 16.29 10.32
C ILE A 41 12.57 15.54 10.80
N LEU A 42 12.74 14.56 11.69
CA LEU A 42 11.63 13.76 12.20
C LEU A 42 10.62 14.59 12.98
N ARG A 43 11.06 15.54 13.80
CA ARG A 43 10.14 16.46 14.51
C ARG A 43 9.40 17.38 13.56
N LYS A 44 10.06 17.88 12.51
CA LYS A 44 9.42 18.69 11.47
C LYS A 44 8.37 17.85 10.72
N PHE A 45 8.75 16.66 10.29
CA PHE A 45 7.87 15.71 9.62
C PHE A 45 6.66 15.35 10.49
N ALA A 46 6.88 14.95 11.75
CA ALA A 46 5.80 14.61 12.68
C ALA A 46 4.83 15.78 12.89
N ARG A 47 5.33 17.02 12.89
CA ARG A 47 4.51 18.23 13.00
C ARG A 47 3.73 18.52 11.73
N GLU A 48 4.35 18.42 10.56
CA GLU A 48 3.72 18.70 9.26
C GLU A 48 2.71 17.61 8.85
N CYS A 49 3.00 16.36 9.19
CA CYS A 49 2.10 15.22 9.01
C CYS A 49 1.09 15.07 10.14
N ALA A 50 1.10 15.93 11.16
CA ALA A 50 0.10 15.89 12.22
C ALA A 50 -1.29 16.15 11.62
N THR A 51 -2.24 15.29 11.97
CA THR A 51 -3.64 15.35 11.59
C THR A 51 -4.51 15.48 12.84
N PRO A 52 -4.46 16.63 13.56
CA PRO A 52 -5.33 16.86 14.70
C PRO A 52 -6.80 16.91 14.24
N VAL A 53 -7.72 16.57 15.15
CA VAL A 53 -9.17 16.47 14.86
C VAL A 53 -9.74 17.70 14.11
N PRO A 54 -9.42 18.96 14.45
CA PRO A 54 -9.92 20.12 13.71
C PRO A 54 -9.51 20.14 12.24
N LYS A 55 -8.28 19.70 11.92
CA LYS A 55 -7.80 19.61 10.54
C LYS A 55 -8.54 18.51 9.77
N LEU A 56 -8.89 17.40 10.43
CA LEU A 56 -9.70 16.34 9.83
C LEU A 56 -11.11 16.82 9.49
N TRP A 57 -11.72 17.64 10.35
CA TRP A 57 -13.00 18.27 10.04
C TRP A 57 -12.91 19.21 8.84
N GLN A 58 -11.88 20.05 8.77
CA GLN A 58 -11.65 20.90 7.59
C GLN A 58 -11.53 20.10 6.29
N ILE A 59 -10.77 18.99 6.32
CA ILE A 59 -10.63 18.10 5.17
C ILE A 59 -11.98 17.45 4.79
N ALA A 60 -12.78 17.05 5.79
CA ALA A 60 -14.10 16.48 5.55
C ALA A 60 -15.05 17.52 4.92
N ASP A 61 -15.05 18.75 5.43
CA ASP A 61 -15.88 19.84 4.90
C ASP A 61 -15.46 20.19 3.46
N ASP A 62 -14.16 20.30 3.18
CA ASP A 62 -13.63 20.53 1.84
C ASP A 62 -14.00 19.39 0.87
N LEU A 63 -13.93 18.14 1.33
CA LEU A 63 -14.31 16.98 0.54
C LEU A 63 -15.80 17.02 0.18
N VAL A 64 -16.66 17.31 1.16
CA VAL A 64 -18.10 17.46 0.95
C VAL A 64 -18.39 18.62 -0.01
N ALA A 65 -17.69 19.74 0.12
CA ALA A 65 -17.84 20.87 -0.80
C ALA A 65 -17.47 20.50 -2.24
N GLN A 66 -16.37 19.75 -2.45
CA GLN A 66 -15.98 19.27 -3.78
C GLN A 66 -16.98 18.28 -4.38
N MET A 67 -17.54 17.37 -3.57
CA MET A 67 -18.62 16.48 -4.00
C MET A 67 -19.83 17.26 -4.51
N HIS A 68 -20.28 18.27 -3.74
CA HIS A 68 -21.41 19.10 -4.15
C HIS A 68 -21.09 19.94 -5.39
N ALA A 69 -19.87 20.47 -5.48
CA ALA A 69 -19.42 21.22 -6.64
C ALA A 69 -19.55 20.39 -7.91
N ASP A 70 -19.01 19.16 -7.95
CA ASP A 70 -19.03 18.31 -9.15
C ASP A 70 -20.45 17.89 -9.56
N LEU A 71 -21.30 17.57 -8.56
CA LEU A 71 -22.68 17.17 -8.80
C LEU A 71 -23.56 18.30 -9.35
N THR A 72 -23.17 19.56 -9.14
CA THR A 72 -23.92 20.75 -9.59
C THR A 72 -23.28 21.44 -10.80
N SER A 73 -21.95 21.32 -10.95
CA SER A 73 -21.14 21.92 -12.00
C SER A 73 -19.85 21.11 -12.20
N THR A 74 -19.40 20.87 -13.42
CA THR A 74 -18.20 20.07 -13.74
C THR A 74 -16.86 20.79 -13.43
N GLN A 75 -16.80 21.53 -12.33
CA GLN A 75 -15.66 22.36 -11.90
C GLN A 75 -15.15 21.93 -10.52
N SER A 76 -14.91 20.64 -10.33
CA SER A 76 -14.27 20.14 -9.12
C SER A 76 -13.01 19.33 -9.44
N THR A 77 -12.15 19.15 -8.44
CA THR A 77 -11.02 18.21 -8.53
C THR A 77 -11.49 16.76 -8.31
N LEU A 78 -12.64 16.55 -7.68
CA LEU A 78 -13.20 15.24 -7.36
C LEU A 78 -14.29 14.86 -8.37
N GLN A 79 -13.96 13.99 -9.31
CA GLN A 79 -14.92 13.54 -10.32
C GLN A 79 -15.96 12.58 -9.72
N MET A 80 -17.22 12.99 -9.71
CA MET A 80 -18.38 12.25 -9.21
C MET A 80 -19.14 11.57 -10.36
N PHE A 81 -18.45 10.68 -11.09
CA PHE A 81 -19.06 9.98 -12.22
C PHE A 81 -20.28 9.13 -11.81
N PRO A 82 -21.36 9.13 -12.60
CA PRO A 82 -22.47 8.21 -12.39
C PRO A 82 -22.00 6.77 -12.61
N SER A 83 -22.23 5.90 -11.63
CA SER A 83 -21.88 4.47 -11.74
C SER A 83 -22.81 3.67 -12.64
N CYS A 84 -23.88 4.30 -13.17
CA CYS A 84 -24.90 3.71 -14.04
C CYS A 84 -25.43 2.35 -13.53
N LEU A 85 -25.47 2.16 -12.20
CA LEU A 85 -26.01 0.97 -11.56
C LEU A 85 -27.53 1.13 -11.43
N PRO A 86 -28.33 0.13 -11.88
CA PRO A 86 -29.78 0.21 -11.77
C PRO A 86 -30.27 0.06 -10.33
N SER A 87 -29.67 -0.84 -9.54
CA SER A 87 -29.96 -1.03 -8.11
C SER A 87 -28.80 -1.75 -7.43
N LEU A 88 -28.69 -1.57 -6.11
CA LEU A 88 -27.74 -2.32 -5.29
C LEU A 88 -28.33 -3.70 -4.93
N PRO A 89 -27.49 -4.74 -4.76
CA PRO A 89 -27.95 -6.03 -4.31
C PRO A 89 -28.71 -5.95 -2.97
N ASN A 90 -29.80 -6.69 -2.84
CA ASN A 90 -30.70 -6.68 -1.68
C ASN A 90 -30.75 -8.03 -0.94
N GLY A 91 -30.03 -9.04 -1.43
CA GLY A 91 -29.94 -10.37 -0.84
C GLY A 91 -31.04 -11.32 -1.28
N ASP A 92 -31.99 -10.90 -2.12
CA ASP A 92 -33.03 -11.76 -2.69
C ASP A 92 -32.59 -12.39 -4.03
N GLU A 93 -31.35 -12.13 -4.46
CA GLU A 93 -30.78 -12.67 -5.70
C GLU A 93 -30.67 -14.20 -5.64
N LYS A 94 -31.20 -14.84 -6.67
CA LYS A 94 -31.19 -16.29 -6.83
C LYS A 94 -30.64 -16.66 -8.19
N GLY A 95 -29.71 -17.61 -8.23
CA GLY A 95 -29.15 -18.11 -9.47
C GLY A 95 -27.62 -18.21 -9.45
N LEU A 96 -27.06 -18.53 -10.61
CA LEU A 96 -25.62 -18.65 -10.81
C LEU A 96 -25.08 -17.37 -11.45
N PHE A 97 -24.13 -16.74 -10.78
CA PHE A 97 -23.52 -15.48 -11.21
C PHE A 97 -22.03 -15.67 -11.45
N TYR A 98 -21.51 -14.91 -12.41
CA TYR A 98 -20.09 -14.83 -12.72
C TYR A 98 -19.62 -13.39 -12.58
N GLY A 99 -18.41 -13.22 -12.06
CA GLY A 99 -17.74 -11.94 -11.96
C GLY A 99 -16.30 -12.06 -12.44
N ILE A 100 -15.83 -11.02 -13.12
CA ILE A 100 -14.43 -10.91 -13.53
C ILE A 100 -13.81 -9.65 -12.92
N ASN A 101 -12.63 -9.80 -12.34
CA ASN A 101 -11.84 -8.68 -11.82
C ASN A 101 -10.49 -8.65 -12.54
N LEU A 102 -10.32 -7.67 -13.44
CA LEU A 102 -9.08 -7.41 -14.15
C LEU A 102 -8.15 -6.59 -13.26
N ARG A 103 -6.93 -7.08 -13.01
CA ARG A 103 -5.96 -6.44 -12.12
C ARG A 103 -4.57 -6.51 -12.74
N GLY A 104 -4.00 -5.38 -13.16
CA GLY A 104 -2.58 -5.35 -13.60
C GLY A 104 -2.20 -6.51 -14.53
N THR A 105 -1.45 -7.49 -14.01
CA THR A 105 -0.92 -8.66 -14.75
C THR A 105 -1.72 -9.96 -14.55
N ASN A 106 -2.89 -9.91 -13.93
CA ASN A 106 -3.73 -11.06 -13.64
C ASN A 106 -5.22 -10.69 -13.69
N PHE A 107 -6.08 -11.69 -13.84
CA PHE A 107 -7.50 -11.50 -13.60
C PHE A 107 -8.04 -12.61 -12.71
N ILE A 108 -9.12 -12.32 -12.02
CA ILE A 108 -9.84 -13.30 -11.22
C ILE A 108 -11.19 -13.53 -11.86
N ILE A 109 -11.53 -14.80 -12.07
CA ILE A 109 -12.89 -15.23 -12.34
C ILE A 109 -13.48 -15.74 -11.02
N VAL A 110 -14.68 -15.27 -10.71
CA VAL A 110 -15.51 -15.76 -9.61
C VAL A 110 -16.80 -16.31 -10.20
N GLN A 111 -17.22 -17.47 -9.73
CA GLN A 111 -18.53 -18.06 -9.97
C GLN A 111 -19.18 -18.31 -8.62
N ALA A 112 -20.42 -17.89 -8.44
CA ALA A 112 -21.13 -18.05 -7.18
C ALA A 112 -22.60 -18.38 -7.43
N ARG A 113 -23.14 -19.35 -6.69
CA ARG A 113 -24.58 -19.62 -6.66
C ARG A 113 -25.20 -18.90 -5.47
N LEU A 114 -26.07 -17.94 -5.76
CA LEU A 114 -26.84 -17.20 -4.76
C LEU A 114 -28.18 -17.90 -4.55
N GLY A 115 -28.56 -18.13 -3.30
CA GLY A 115 -29.82 -18.79 -2.95
C GLY A 115 -30.93 -17.83 -2.49
N GLY A 116 -30.63 -16.54 -2.37
CA GLY A 116 -31.50 -15.54 -1.77
C GLY A 116 -31.55 -15.61 -0.24
N ARG A 117 -32.34 -14.73 0.37
CA ARG A 117 -32.39 -14.51 1.84
C ARG A 117 -32.76 -15.76 2.65
N ASP A 118 -33.63 -16.61 2.10
CA ASP A 118 -34.14 -17.80 2.78
C ASP A 118 -33.32 -19.07 2.47
N ALA A 119 -32.19 -18.92 1.77
CA ALA A 119 -31.37 -20.06 1.42
C ALA A 119 -30.71 -20.69 2.64
N PRO A 120 -30.53 -22.04 2.64
CA PRO A 120 -29.68 -22.69 3.60
C PRO A 120 -28.28 -22.10 3.55
N MET A 121 -27.77 -21.68 4.70
CA MET A 121 -26.40 -21.18 4.80
C MET A 121 -25.41 -22.29 4.44
N SER A 122 -24.48 -21.99 3.53
CA SER A 122 -23.30 -22.81 3.28
C SER A 122 -22.13 -22.35 4.14
N ARG A 123 -21.17 -23.25 4.39
CA ARG A 123 -19.94 -22.93 5.09
C ARG A 123 -18.83 -22.65 4.07
N ILE A 124 -18.56 -21.38 3.82
CA ILE A 124 -17.46 -20.95 2.95
C ILE A 124 -16.40 -20.27 3.83
N GLY A 125 -15.16 -20.76 3.79
CA GLY A 125 -14.05 -20.17 4.56
C GLY A 125 -14.26 -20.09 6.08
N GLY A 126 -15.12 -20.96 6.63
CA GLY A 126 -15.50 -20.97 8.06
C GLY A 126 -16.66 -20.04 8.43
N ARG A 127 -17.22 -19.27 7.50
CA ARG A 127 -18.39 -18.40 7.69
C ARG A 127 -19.65 -19.02 7.09
N SER A 128 -20.78 -18.72 7.73
CA SER A 128 -22.12 -19.11 7.28
C SER A 128 -22.61 -18.06 6.28
N GLU A 129 -22.67 -18.40 5.00
CA GLU A 129 -23.04 -17.47 3.92
C GLU A 129 -24.19 -18.05 3.08
N PRO A 130 -25.12 -17.21 2.56
CA PRO A 130 -26.21 -17.67 1.68
C PRO A 130 -25.72 -17.95 0.24
N ILE A 131 -24.42 -18.21 0.10
CA ILE A 131 -23.69 -18.41 -1.14
C ILE A 131 -23.23 -19.86 -1.14
N SER A 132 -23.51 -20.58 -2.21
CA SER A 132 -23.04 -21.95 -2.44
C SER A 132 -22.20 -22.00 -3.71
N ASP A 133 -21.46 -23.10 -3.89
CA ASP A 133 -20.69 -23.36 -5.11
C ASP A 133 -19.76 -22.20 -5.51
N LEU A 134 -19.15 -21.53 -4.51
CA LEU A 134 -18.23 -20.43 -4.76
C LEU A 134 -16.92 -20.97 -5.33
N TYR A 135 -16.68 -20.69 -6.60
CA TYR A 135 -15.43 -20.96 -7.29
C TYR A 135 -14.70 -19.65 -7.55
N ARG A 136 -13.39 -19.63 -7.27
CA ARG A 136 -12.53 -18.47 -7.50
C ARG A 136 -11.22 -18.95 -8.09
N GLN A 137 -10.88 -18.43 -9.27
CA GLN A 137 -9.63 -18.73 -9.93
C GLN A 137 -8.91 -17.45 -10.33
N GLU A 138 -7.63 -17.41 -10.05
CA GLU A 138 -6.74 -16.34 -10.50
C GLU A 138 -5.95 -16.84 -11.70
N ILE A 139 -5.96 -16.07 -12.78
CA ILE A 139 -5.35 -16.41 -14.06
C ILE A 139 -4.32 -15.32 -14.40
N PRO A 140 -3.04 -15.68 -14.57
CA PRO A 140 -2.02 -14.74 -15.01
C PRO A 140 -2.27 -14.32 -16.46
N ILE A 141 -2.08 -13.04 -16.77
CA ILE A 141 -2.13 -12.54 -18.15
C ILE A 141 -0.73 -12.69 -18.75
N PRO A 142 -0.57 -13.43 -19.85
CA PRO A 142 0.69 -13.55 -20.54
C PRO A 142 1.26 -12.16 -20.93
N PRO A 143 2.56 -11.88 -20.71
CA PRO A 143 3.14 -10.55 -20.91
C PRO A 143 3.04 -10.09 -22.37
N ASN A 144 3.09 -11.01 -23.32
CA ASN A 144 2.91 -10.75 -24.75
C ASN A 144 1.51 -10.20 -25.09
N ILE A 145 0.52 -10.37 -24.21
CA ILE A 145 -0.84 -9.84 -24.39
C ILE A 145 -0.98 -8.46 -23.73
N ILE A 146 -0.24 -8.20 -22.65
CA ILE A 146 -0.25 -6.91 -21.95
C ILE A 146 0.31 -5.79 -22.84
N GLU A 147 1.29 -6.12 -23.67
CA GLU A 147 1.94 -5.21 -24.61
C GLU A 147 1.27 -5.18 -26.00
N ALA A 148 0.32 -6.08 -26.25
CA ALA A 148 -0.33 -6.23 -27.54
C ALA A 148 -1.57 -5.34 -27.72
N SER A 149 -1.99 -5.18 -28.98
CA SER A 149 -3.23 -4.46 -29.33
C SER A 149 -4.46 -5.22 -28.82
N SER A 150 -5.55 -4.50 -28.56
CA SER A 150 -6.82 -5.05 -28.04
C SER A 150 -7.39 -6.27 -28.80
N GLN A 151 -7.01 -6.48 -30.06
CA GLN A 151 -7.40 -7.65 -30.85
C GLN A 151 -6.79 -8.98 -30.37
N ASP A 152 -5.63 -8.95 -29.70
CA ASP A 152 -4.98 -10.17 -29.21
C ASP A 152 -5.58 -10.65 -27.87
N MET A 153 -6.25 -9.74 -27.12
CA MET A 153 -6.91 -10.05 -25.84
C MET A 153 -8.12 -10.98 -25.96
N SER A 154 -8.83 -11.00 -27.09
CA SER A 154 -10.00 -11.87 -27.28
C SER A 154 -9.64 -13.35 -27.52
N SER A 155 -8.37 -13.67 -27.74
CA SER A 155 -7.92 -15.04 -28.06
C SER A 155 -7.71 -15.95 -26.83
N ILE A 156 -7.71 -15.39 -25.61
CA ILE A 156 -7.49 -16.13 -24.35
C ILE A 156 -8.62 -17.13 -24.06
N THR A 157 -9.80 -16.98 -24.67
CA THR A 157 -10.92 -17.93 -24.48
C THR A 157 -10.62 -19.33 -25.02
N ASN A 158 -9.65 -19.48 -25.93
CA ASN A 158 -9.33 -20.77 -26.55
C ASN A 158 -8.37 -21.64 -25.73
N SER A 159 -7.80 -21.15 -24.63
CA SER A 159 -6.90 -21.93 -23.76
C SER A 159 -7.56 -22.44 -22.47
N VAL A 160 -8.86 -22.18 -22.28
CA VAL A 160 -9.64 -22.58 -21.10
C VAL A 160 -10.81 -23.52 -21.48
N SER A 161 -10.74 -24.15 -22.66
CA SER A 161 -11.58 -25.29 -23.04
C SER A 161 -10.83 -26.61 -22.86
#